data_AF-A0A972C0H9-F1
#
_entry.id   AF-A0A972C0H9-F1
#
_cell.length_a   1.000
_cell.length_b   1.000
_cell.length_c   1.000
_cell.angle_alpha   90.00
_cell.angle_beta   90.00
_cell.angle_gamma   90.00
#
_symmetry.space_group_name_H-M   'P 1'
#
loop_
_entity.id
_entity.type
_entity.pdbx_description
1 polymer ?
#
loop_
_entity_poly.entity_id
_entity_poly.type
_entity_poly.pdbx_seq_one_letter_code
_entity_poly.pdbx_strand_id
1 'polypeptide(L)'
;MAKLNLRSAYLYLVCLVTLVIFISGIILTITNLTDLFLDEGYYQSLDEFALRFERLDPKTGRTQTELSAAEIQSRYAEYLRAEQDRQFKRNLRELINSLAALVVGGSFWLYHWRQIGADRES
;
A
#
# COMPACT_ATOMS: atom_id res chain seq x y z
N MET A 1 -39.00 3.53 -26.59
CA MET A 1 -38.78 3.04 -25.21
C MET A 1 -37.68 2.00 -25.27
N ALA A 2 -36.51 2.29 -24.70
CA ALA A 2 -35.41 1.35 -24.67
C ALA A 2 -35.87 0.09 -23.90
N LYS A 3 -36.02 -1.03 -24.60
CA LYS A 3 -36.21 -2.33 -23.94
C LYS A 3 -34.91 -2.59 -23.18
N LEU A 4 -34.92 -2.38 -21.85
CA LEU A 4 -33.86 -2.84 -20.97
C LEU A 4 -33.85 -4.36 -21.05
N ASN A 5 -33.11 -4.88 -22.02
CA ASN A 5 -32.87 -6.31 -22.13
C ASN A 5 -31.96 -6.68 -20.97
N LEU A 6 -32.29 -7.73 -20.21
CA LEU A 6 -31.58 -8.11 -18.99
C LEU A 6 -30.06 -8.26 -19.23
N ARG A 7 -29.71 -8.69 -20.44
CA ARG A 7 -28.34 -8.78 -20.96
C ARG A 7 -27.63 -7.42 -21.02
N SER A 8 -28.28 -6.38 -21.52
CA SER A 8 -27.70 -5.02 -21.59
C SER A 8 -27.52 -4.44 -20.19
N ALA A 9 -28.51 -4.61 -19.30
CA ALA A 9 -28.41 -4.17 -17.91
C ALA A 9 -27.23 -4.84 -17.19
N TYR A 10 -27.05 -6.15 -17.38
CA TYR A 10 -25.90 -6.90 -16.87
C TYR A 10 -24.57 -6.34 -17.38
N LEU A 11 -24.44 -6.11 -18.70
CA LEU A 11 -23.22 -5.59 -19.30
C LEU A 11 -22.85 -4.21 -18.75
N TYR A 12 -23.81 -3.29 -18.57
CA TYR A 12 -23.54 -1.98 -17.98
C TYR A 12 -23.14 -2.06 -16.50
N LEU A 13 -23.74 -2.98 -15.74
CA LEU A 13 -23.43 -3.15 -14.31
C LEU A 13 -22.02 -3.72 -14.12
N VAL A 14 -21.62 -4.73 -14.91
CA VAL A 14 -20.25 -5.25 -14.89
C VAL A 14 -19.24 -4.19 -15.35
N CYS A 15 -19.59 -3.42 -16.39
CA CYS A 15 -18.76 -2.31 -16.84
C CYS A 15 -18.57 -1.24 -15.74
N LEU A 16 -19.63 -0.95 -14.97
CA LEU A 16 -19.54 -0.03 -13.83
C LEU A 16 -18.62 -0.57 -12.73
N VAL A 17 -18.78 -1.83 -12.33
CA VAL A 17 -17.96 -2.44 -11.27
C VAL A 17 -16.48 -2.47 -11.66
N THR A 18 -16.20 -2.85 -12.91
CA THR A 18 -14.82 -2.89 -13.43
C THR A 18 -14.20 -1.50 -13.52
N LEU A 19 -14.98 -0.48 -13.87
CA LEU A 19 -14.54 0.92 -13.85
C LEU A 19 -14.19 1.39 -12.44
N VAL A 20 -14.99 1.03 -11.43
CA VAL A 20 -14.69 1.36 -10.03
C VAL A 20 -13.37 0.70 -9.59
N ILE A 21 -13.19 -0.59 -9.87
CA ILE A 21 -11.94 -1.31 -9.56
C ILE A 21 -10.75 -0.64 -10.26
N PHE A 22 -10.91 -0.23 -11.52
CA PHE A 22 -9.86 0.45 -12.28
C PHE A 22 -9.48 1.79 -11.64
N ILE A 23 -10.45 2.63 -11.30
CA ILE A 23 -10.21 3.92 -10.63
C ILE A 23 -9.52 3.71 -9.28
N SER A 24 -9.98 2.75 -8.47
CA SER A 24 -9.33 2.40 -7.21
C SER A 24 -7.88 1.96 -7.41
N GLY A 25 -7.61 1.15 -8.44
CA GLY A 25 -6.26 0.75 -8.83
C GLY A 25 -5.36 1.95 -9.19
N ILE A 26 -5.91 2.97 -9.88
CA ILE A 26 -5.16 4.19 -10.24
C ILE A 26 -4.77 4.93 -8.97
N ILE A 27 -5.74 5.18 -8.08
CA ILE A 27 -5.52 5.93 -6.84
C ILE A 27 -4.44 5.24 -6.00
N LEU A 28 -4.56 3.93 -5.77
CA LEU A 28 -3.57 3.15 -5.01
C LEU A 28 -2.19 3.17 -5.68
N THR A 29 -2.13 3.10 -7.01
CA THR A 29 -0.86 3.18 -7.75
C THR A 29 -0.18 4.52 -7.51
N ILE A 30 -0.92 5.63 -7.60
CA ILE A 30 -0.38 6.99 -7.38
C ILE A 30 0.10 7.14 -5.95
N THR A 31 -0.67 6.69 -4.95
CA THR A 31 -0.27 6.74 -3.54
C THR A 31 1.01 5.96 -3.30
N ASN A 32 1.07 4.69 -3.73
CA ASN A 32 2.26 3.85 -3.54
C ASN A 32 3.50 4.40 -4.28
N LEU A 33 3.29 5.03 -5.44
CA LEU A 33 4.36 5.69 -6.17
C LEU A 33 4.87 6.90 -5.38
N THR A 34 3.96 7.68 -4.80
CA THR A 34 4.29 8.84 -3.96
C THR A 34 5.08 8.38 -2.73
N ASP A 35 4.65 7.32 -2.06
CA ASP A 35 5.33 6.73 -0.89
C ASP A 35 6.73 6.18 -1.22
N LEU A 36 6.97 5.76 -2.47
CA LEU A 36 8.30 5.36 -2.93
C LEU A 36 9.24 6.55 -3.19
N PHE A 37 8.70 7.71 -3.59
CA PHE A 37 9.50 8.88 -3.94
C PHE A 37 9.69 9.87 -2.79
N LEU A 38 8.71 10.02 -1.89
CA LEU A 38 8.75 11.01 -0.81
C LEU A 38 9.34 10.47 0.50
N ASP A 39 9.55 9.15 0.63
CA ASP A 39 10.16 8.49 1.79
C ASP A 39 9.64 9.05 3.14
N GLU A 40 8.32 9.26 3.26
CA GLU A 40 7.66 9.78 4.48
C GLU A 40 7.56 8.72 5.59
N GLY A 41 8.50 7.78 5.64
CA GLY A 41 8.52 6.70 6.62
C GLY A 41 8.51 7.25 8.05
N TYR A 42 7.56 6.80 8.86
CA TYR A 42 7.58 7.09 10.30
C TYR A 42 8.72 6.30 10.95
N TYR A 43 9.80 6.99 11.30
CA TYR A 43 10.91 6.43 12.04
C TYR A 43 10.73 6.72 13.54
N GLN A 44 10.82 5.67 14.35
CA GLN A 44 10.91 5.78 15.80
C GLN A 44 12.12 6.67 16.15
N SER A 45 11.98 7.63 17.07
CA SER A 45 13.11 8.48 17.46
C SER A 45 14.16 7.68 18.26
N LEU A 46 15.40 8.18 18.32
CA LEU A 46 16.46 7.55 19.10
C LEU A 46 16.09 7.44 20.58
N ASP A 47 15.46 8.48 21.14
CA ASP A 47 15.02 8.50 22.53
C ASP A 47 13.97 7.41 22.79
N GLU A 48 13.00 7.29 21.89
CA GLU A 48 11.96 6.26 22.00
C GLU A 48 12.53 4.85 21.80
N PHE A 49 13.55 4.70 20.93
CA PHE A 49 14.27 3.44 20.76
C PHE A 49 15.10 3.08 21.99
N ALA A 50 15.71 4.06 22.65
CA ALA A 50 16.52 3.89 23.86
C ALA A 50 15.70 3.38 25.05
N LEU A 51 14.42 3.76 25.16
CA LEU A 51 13.50 3.26 26.18
C LEU A 51 13.36 1.72 26.18
N ARG A 52 13.63 1.04 25.07
CA ARG A 52 13.60 -0.43 25.01
C ARG A 52 14.72 -1.10 25.80
N PHE A 53 15.78 -0.37 26.12
CA PHE A 53 16.93 -0.86 26.88
C PHE A 53 16.95 -0.36 28.33
N GLU A 54 15.90 0.38 28.72
CA GLU A 54 15.65 0.75 30.10
C GLU A 54 14.98 -0.43 30.82
N ARG A 55 15.62 -0.91 31.88
CA ARG A 55 15.06 -1.95 32.74
C ARG A 55 14.91 -1.43 34.16
N LEU A 56 13.79 -1.74 34.79
CA LEU A 56 13.57 -1.43 36.20
C LEU A 56 14.42 -2.39 37.05
N ASP A 57 15.36 -1.85 37.82
CA ASP A 57 16.13 -2.67 38.75
C ASP A 57 15.25 -3.08 39.95
N PRO A 58 15.01 -4.39 40.16
CA PRO A 58 14.16 -4.89 41.25
C PRO A 58 14.68 -4.55 42.66
N LYS A 59 15.97 -4.25 42.81
CA LYS A 59 16.61 -4.01 44.11
C LYS A 59 16.64 -2.54 44.51
N THR A 60 16.74 -1.64 43.54
CA THR A 60 16.89 -0.19 43.79
C THR A 60 15.67 0.61 43.38
N GLY A 61 14.72 0.00 42.63
CA GLY A 61 13.56 0.70 42.08
C GLY A 61 13.90 1.78 41.07
N ARG A 62 15.16 1.85 40.61
CA ARG A 62 15.64 2.83 39.63
C ARG A 62 15.70 2.19 38.25
N THR A 63 15.36 2.98 37.23
CA THR A 63 15.57 2.62 35.84
C THR A 63 17.07 2.64 35.53
N GLN A 64 17.61 1.52 35.04
CA GLN A 64 18.99 1.44 34.55
C GLN A 64 18.98 1.09 33.06
N THR A 65 19.78 1.81 32.29
CA THR A 65 20.02 1.52 30.88
C THR A 65 21.08 0.43 30.78
N GLU A 66 20.75 -0.71 30.15
CA GLU A 66 21.64 -1.88 30.08
C GLU A 66 22.80 -1.70 29.09
N LEU A 67 22.68 -0.77 28.14
CA LEU A 67 23.65 -0.53 27.08
C LEU A 67 24.30 0.84 27.23
N SER A 68 25.54 0.95 26.77
CA SER A 68 26.18 2.26 26.63
C SER A 68 25.47 3.08 25.54
N ALA A 69 25.52 4.41 25.66
CA ALA A 69 24.93 5.31 24.67
C ALA A 69 25.49 5.06 23.25
N ALA A 70 26.77 4.68 23.14
CA ALA A 70 27.42 4.36 21.87
C ALA A 70 26.84 3.08 21.24
N GLU A 71 26.56 2.05 22.03
CA GLU A 71 25.92 0.82 21.54
C GLU A 71 24.47 1.06 21.10
N ILE A 72 23.73 1.90 21.82
CA ILE A 72 22.35 2.26 21.46
C ILE A 72 22.34 3.00 20.10
N GLN A 73 23.25 3.95 19.89
CA GLN A 73 23.38 4.63 18.59
C GLN A 73 23.72 3.67 17.45
N SER A 74 24.65 2.74 17.67
CA SER A 74 25.01 1.74 16.64
C SER A 74 23.81 0.87 16.27
N ARG A 75 23.07 0.36 17.27
CA ARG A 75 21.87 -0.45 17.05
C ARG A 75 20.74 0.34 16.40
N TYR A 76 20.60 1.61 16.73
CA TYR A 76 19.61 2.49 16.13
C TYR A 76 19.91 2.74 14.64
N ALA A 77 21.19 2.92 14.28
CA ALA A 77 21.60 3.05 12.88
C ALA A 77 21.31 1.77 12.07
N GLU A 78 21.54 0.59 12.65
CA GLU A 78 21.16 -0.69 12.03
C GLU A 78 19.63 -0.83 11.90
N TYR A 79 18.89 -0.45 12.94
CA TYR A 79 17.43 -0.44 12.95
C TYR A 79 16.86 0.43 11.83
N LEU A 80 17.34 1.67 11.69
CA LEU A 80 16.90 2.59 10.64
C LEU A 80 17.10 2.00 9.24
N ARG A 81 18.27 1.42 8.98
CA ARG A 81 18.57 0.79 7.68
C ARG A 81 17.66 -0.40 7.40
N ALA A 82 17.44 -1.25 8.41
CA ALA A 82 16.56 -2.41 8.27
C ALA A 82 15.10 -1.99 8.05
N GLU A 83 14.64 -0.93 8.70
CA GLU A 83 13.28 -0.43 8.56
C GLU A 83 13.07 0.23 7.20
N GLN A 84 14.03 1.02 6.72
CA GLN A 84 14.04 1.58 5.36
C GLN A 84 13.89 0.48 4.29
N ASP A 85 14.70 -0.58 4.36
CA ASP A 85 14.65 -1.67 3.40
C ASP A 85 13.31 -2.42 3.45
N ARG A 86 12.74 -2.59 4.65
CA ARG A 86 11.40 -3.20 4.81
C ARG A 86 10.29 -2.33 4.22
N GLN A 87 10.31 -1.02 4.49
CA GLN A 87 9.32 -0.09 3.96
C GLN A 87 9.41 -0.03 2.43
N PHE A 88 10.61 0.08 1.87
CA PHE A 88 10.82 0.04 0.43
C PHE A 88 10.24 -1.22 -0.22
N LYS A 89 10.55 -2.40 0.33
CA LYS A 89 10.02 -3.68 -0.18
C LYS A 89 8.50 -3.78 -0.06
N ARG A 90 7.91 -3.26 1.01
CA ARG A 90 6.46 -3.23 1.20
C ARG A 90 5.79 -2.33 0.16
N ASN A 91 6.26 -1.08 0.03
CA ASN A 91 5.71 -0.11 -0.90
C ASN A 91 5.85 -0.61 -2.35
N LEU A 92 6.97 -1.26 -2.70
CA LEU A 92 7.14 -1.90 -4.01
C LEU A 92 6.12 -3.01 -4.26
N ARG A 93 5.87 -3.88 -3.27
CA ARG A 93 4.85 -4.94 -3.38
C ARG A 93 3.45 -4.36 -3.57
N GLU A 94 3.12 -3.30 -2.84
CA GLU A 94 1.82 -2.63 -2.95
C GLU A 94 1.65 -1.94 -4.31
N LEU A 95 2.71 -1.32 -4.84
CA LEU A 95 2.72 -0.78 -6.20
C LEU A 95 2.42 -1.87 -7.23
N ILE A 96 3.09 -3.03 -7.14
CA ILE A 96 2.87 -4.17 -8.05
C ILE A 96 1.42 -4.64 -7.98
N ASN A 97 0.85 -4.76 -6.78
CA ASN A 97 -0.55 -5.14 -6.61
C ASN A 97 -1.51 -4.12 -7.25
N SER A 98 -1.20 -2.83 -7.13
CA SER A 98 -2.00 -1.75 -7.68
C SER A 98 -1.96 -1.74 -9.21
N LEU A 99 -0.78 -1.97 -9.79
CA LEU A 99 -0.62 -2.17 -11.23
C LEU A 99 -1.37 -3.42 -11.73
N ALA A 100 -1.36 -4.52 -10.97
CA ALA A 100 -2.15 -5.70 -11.31
C ALA A 100 -3.65 -5.39 -11.32
N ALA A 101 -4.15 -4.60 -10.37
CA ALA A 101 -5.54 -4.14 -10.35
C ALA A 101 -5.88 -3.28 -11.58
N LEU A 102 -4.97 -2.41 -12.03
CA LEU A 102 -5.13 -1.64 -13.27
C LEU A 102 -5.21 -2.53 -14.50
N VAL A 103 -4.33 -3.52 -14.61
CA VAL A 103 -4.31 -4.44 -15.76
C VAL A 103 -5.59 -5.28 -15.79
N VAL A 104 -6.02 -5.81 -14.64
CA VAL A 104 -7.27 -6.60 -14.54
C VAL A 104 -8.49 -5.71 -14.82
N GLY A 105 -8.63 -4.57 -14.13
CA GLY A 105 -9.77 -3.67 -14.32
C GLY A 105 -9.85 -3.13 -15.76
N GLY A 106 -8.72 -2.72 -16.31
CA GLY A 106 -8.62 -2.17 -17.67
C GLY A 106 -8.91 -3.21 -18.75
N SER A 107 -8.38 -4.44 -18.61
CA SER A 107 -8.64 -5.51 -19.58
C SER A 107 -10.12 -5.92 -19.62
N PHE A 108 -10.76 -6.05 -18.45
CA PHE A 108 -12.19 -6.34 -18.35
C PHE A 108 -13.05 -5.21 -18.90
N TRP A 109 -12.72 -3.95 -18.58
CA TRP A 109 -13.44 -2.78 -19.09
C TRP A 109 -13.35 -2.69 -20.62
N LEU A 110 -12.15 -2.84 -21.19
CA LEU A 110 -11.94 -2.83 -22.64
C LEU A 110 -12.74 -3.93 -23.34
N TYR A 111 -12.76 -5.15 -22.80
CA TYR A 111 -13.53 -6.25 -23.36
C TYR A 111 -15.04 -5.94 -23.39
N HIS A 112 -15.61 -5.54 -22.25
CA HIS A 112 -17.04 -5.25 -22.15
C HIS A 112 -17.44 -4.04 -22.98
N TRP A 113 -16.59 -3.02 -23.07
CA TRP A 113 -16.82 -1.85 -23.93
C TRP A 113 -16.92 -2.25 -25.40
N ARG A 114 -16.01 -3.10 -25.89
CA ARG A 114 -16.05 -3.60 -27.28
C ARG A 114 -17.31 -4.43 -27.54
N GLN A 115 -17.74 -5.24 -26.57
CA GLN A 115 -18.93 -6.07 -26.71
C GLN A 115 -20.23 -5.24 -26.75
N ILE A 116 -20.30 -4.15 -25.96
CA ILE A 116 -21.44 -3.21 -26.00
C ILE A 116 -21.51 -2.48 -27.36
N GLY A 117 -20.36 -2.17 -27.97
CA GLY A 117 -20.29 -1.60 -29.32
C GLY A 117 -20.82 -2.55 -30.40
N ALA A 118 -20.39 -3.82 -30.35
CA ALA A 118 -20.86 -4.85 -31.28
C ALA A 118 -22.37 -5.15 -31.15
N ASP A 119 -22.91 -5.20 -29.93
CA ASP A 119 -24.34 -5.41 -29.68
C ASP A 119 -25.21 -4.19 -30.10
N ARG A 120 -24.62 -3.01 -30.37
CA ARG A 120 -25.33 -1.83 -30.88
C ARG A 120 -25.40 -1.77 -32.41
N GLU A 121 -24.55 -2.51 -33.11
CA GLU A 121 -24.47 -2.52 -34.58
C GLU A 121 -25.25 -3.68 -35.23
N SER A 122 -25.74 -4.66 -34.45
CA SER A 122 -26.63 -5.76 -34.90
C SER A 122 -28.11 -5.49 -34.63
#